data_AF-A0A967GUT3-F1
#
_entry.id   AF-A0A967GUT3-F1
#
_cell.length_a   1.000
_cell.length_b   1.000
_cell.length_c   1.000
_cell.angle_alpha   90.00
_cell.angle_beta   90.00
_cell.angle_gamma   90.00
#
_symmetry.space_group_name_H-M   'P 1'
#
loop_
_entity.id
_entity.type
_entity.pdbx_description
1 polymer ?
#
loop_
_entity_poly.entity_id
_entity_poly.type
_entity_poly.pdbx_seq_one_letter_code
_entity_poly.pdbx_strand_id
1 'polypeptide(L)'
;MESEVERGKAVFGQRCAVCHEGREGRPSIGPDLATLHNKGAPMLLENIILPDREVAPQYLLWQVELKDGEAEAGMIGEETGAGLTIF
;
A
#
# COMPACT_ATOMS: atom_id res chain seq x y z
N MET A 1 9.45 -29.20 12.65
CA MET A 1 9.33 -29.18 11.17
C MET A 1 8.28 -28.15 10.84
N GLU A 2 8.69 -26.98 10.37
CA GLU A 2 7.82 -25.82 10.16
C GLU A 2 7.13 -25.91 8.80
N SER A 3 5.82 -25.69 8.75
CA SER A 3 5.04 -25.76 7.51
C SER A 3 5.35 -24.58 6.59
N GLU A 4 5.04 -24.70 5.30
CA GLU A 4 5.22 -23.58 4.35
C GLU A 4 4.37 -22.37 4.71
N VAL A 5 3.21 -22.62 5.35
CA VAL A 5 2.31 -21.60 5.88
C VAL A 5 2.98 -20.78 6.97
N GLU A 6 3.62 -21.43 7.95
CA GLU A 6 4.31 -20.72 9.04
C GLU A 6 5.49 -19.89 8.52
N ARG A 7 6.27 -20.44 7.57
CA ARG A 7 7.34 -19.66 6.91
C ARG A 7 6.79 -18.45 6.16
N GLY A 8 5.70 -18.63 5.41
CA GLY A 8 5.04 -17.55 4.67
C GLY A 8 4.50 -16.46 5.58
N LYS A 9 3.89 -16.85 6.71
CA LYS A 9 3.40 -15.93 7.74
C LYS A 9 4.53 -15.12 8.37
N ALA A 10 5.66 -15.75 8.66
CA ALA A 10 6.84 -15.05 9.17
C ALA A 10 7.37 -14.00 8.18
N VAL A 11 7.45 -14.34 6.90
CA VAL A 11 7.86 -13.40 5.83
C VAL A 11 6.86 -12.25 5.67
N PHE A 12 5.56 -12.55 5.68
CA PHE A 12 4.51 -11.55 5.57
C PHE A 12 4.61 -10.51 6.70
N GLY A 13 4.73 -10.97 7.95
CA GLY A 13 4.87 -10.08 9.11
C GLY A 13 6.12 -9.20 9.04
N GLN A 14 7.22 -9.72 8.50
CA GLN A 14 8.48 -8.98 8.41
C GLN A 14 8.53 -7.96 7.27
N ARG A 15 7.81 -8.19 6.17
CA ARG A 15 8.00 -7.45 4.91
C ARG A 15 6.74 -6.82 4.32
N CYS A 16 5.59 -7.45 4.52
CA CYS A 16 4.34 -7.08 3.84
C CYS A 16 3.42 -6.30 4.78
N ALA A 17 3.33 -6.71 6.04
CA ALA A 17 2.44 -6.14 7.04
C ALA A 17 2.66 -4.63 7.27
N VAL A 18 3.88 -4.13 7.08
CA VAL A 18 4.18 -2.70 7.22
C VAL A 18 3.34 -1.81 6.30
N CYS A 19 2.96 -2.31 5.12
CA CYS A 19 2.13 -1.56 4.16
C CYS A 19 0.72 -2.12 3.99
N HIS A 20 0.55 -3.44 4.14
CA HIS A 20 -0.72 -4.12 3.84
C HIS A 20 -1.56 -4.45 5.06
N GLU A 21 -1.05 -4.21 6.27
CA GLU A 21 -1.82 -4.29 7.50
C GLU A 21 -2.12 -2.85 7.96
N GLY A 22 -3.40 -2.49 7.99
CA GLY A 22 -3.83 -1.17 8.44
C GLY A 22 -3.40 -0.93 9.89
N ARG A 23 -3.06 0.33 10.21
CA ARG A 23 -2.76 0.75 11.58
C ARG A 23 -3.95 1.51 12.14
N GLU A 24 -4.21 1.41 13.44
CA GLU A 24 -5.30 2.16 14.08
C GLU A 24 -5.20 3.65 13.73
N GLY A 25 -6.28 4.20 13.15
CA GLY A 25 -6.37 5.61 12.77
C GLY A 25 -5.60 6.01 11.51
N ARG A 26 -4.99 5.09 10.75
CA ARG A 26 -4.33 5.40 9.47
C ARG A 26 -4.79 4.46 8.35
N PRO A 27 -5.08 4.99 7.15
CA PRO A 27 -5.30 4.16 5.97
C PRO A 27 -4.11 3.24 5.71
N SER A 28 -4.39 2.05 5.18
CA SER A 28 -3.34 1.13 4.74
C SER A 28 -2.57 1.76 3.57
N ILE A 29 -1.24 1.65 3.59
CA ILE A 29 -0.35 2.19 2.53
C ILE A 29 -0.47 1.37 1.25
N GLY A 30 -0.87 0.11 1.36
CA GLY A 30 -1.22 -0.75 0.23
C GLY A 30 -2.60 -1.41 0.42
N PRO A 31 -3.09 -2.10 -0.61
CA PRO A 31 -4.39 -2.79 -0.55
C PRO A 31 -4.40 -3.93 0.46
N ASP A 32 -5.60 -4.27 0.95
CA ASP A 32 -5.82 -5.48 1.73
C ASP A 32 -5.59 -6.72 0.84
N LEU A 33 -4.52 -7.45 1.15
CA LEU A 33 -4.11 -8.64 0.40
C LEU A 33 -5.03 -9.85 0.63
N ALA A 34 -5.91 -9.83 1.64
CA ALA A 34 -6.93 -10.88 1.82
C ALA A 34 -7.89 -10.97 0.62
N THR A 35 -8.05 -9.85 -0.11
CA THR A 35 -8.85 -9.79 -1.34
C THR A 35 -8.23 -10.53 -2.52
N LEU A 36 -6.94 -10.88 -2.46
CA LEU A 36 -6.18 -11.48 -3.58
C LEU A 36 -6.08 -13.01 -3.52
N HIS A 37 -6.84 -13.68 -2.64
CA HIS A 37 -6.77 -15.13 -2.43
C HIS A 37 -7.00 -15.96 -3.72
N ASN A 38 -7.68 -15.40 -4.73
CA ASN A 38 -8.03 -16.09 -5.97
C ASN A 38 -7.11 -15.79 -7.16
N LYS A 39 -6.05 -14.99 -6.98
CA LYS A 39 -5.22 -14.48 -8.10
C LYS A 39 -4.14 -15.44 -8.60
N GLY A 40 -3.81 -16.47 -7.82
CA GLY A 40 -2.83 -17.50 -8.17
C GLY A 40 -1.37 -17.08 -8.00
N ALA A 41 -0.48 -18.06 -7.81
CA ALA A 41 0.93 -17.82 -7.50
C ALA A 41 1.72 -17.00 -8.55
N PRO A 42 1.52 -17.18 -9.87
CA PRO A 42 2.29 -16.43 -10.87
C PRO A 42 2.05 -14.90 -10.79
N MET A 43 0.79 -14.49 -10.64
CA MET A 43 0.45 -13.07 -10.54
C MET A 43 0.98 -12.47 -9.24
N LEU A 44 0.91 -13.21 -8.13
CA LEU A 44 1.47 -12.75 -6.86
C LEU A 44 3.00 -12.60 -6.95
N LEU A 45 3.69 -13.56 -7.57
CA LEU A 45 5.15 -13.49 -7.73
C LEU A 45 5.56 -12.29 -8.57
N GLU A 46 4.89 -12.02 -9.69
CA GLU A 46 5.18 -10.85 -10.52
C GLU A 46 5.02 -9.55 -9.72
N ASN A 47 3.93 -9.39 -8.98
CA ASN A 47 3.68 -8.21 -8.16
C ASN A 47 4.61 -8.09 -6.93
N ILE A 48 5.13 -9.20 -6.41
CA ILE A 48 6.14 -9.18 -5.34
C ILE A 48 7.50 -8.70 -5.88
N ILE A 49 7.87 -9.10 -7.10
CA ILE A 49 9.15 -8.72 -7.70
C ILE A 49 9.11 -7.32 -8.32
N LEU A 50 7.97 -6.91 -8.87
CA LEU A 50 7.76 -5.63 -9.54
C LEU A 50 6.57 -4.86 -8.93
N PRO A 51 6.65 -4.47 -7.64
CA PRO A 51 5.53 -3.87 -6.92
C PRO A 51 5.11 -2.49 -7.46
N ASP A 52 6.01 -1.80 -8.15
CA ASP A 52 5.81 -0.46 -8.71
C ASP A 52 5.30 -0.46 -10.16
N ARG A 53 5.20 -1.63 -10.80
CA ARG A 53 4.77 -1.75 -12.20
C ARG A 53 3.35 -1.26 -12.43
N GLU A 54 2.45 -1.51 -11.48
CA GLU A 54 1.06 -1.06 -11.53
C GLU A 54 0.59 -0.75 -10.10
N VAL A 55 0.45 0.53 -9.78
CA VAL A 55 -0.02 1.00 -8.48
C VAL A 55 -1.36 1.71 -8.68
N ALA A 56 -2.38 1.27 -7.95
CA ALA A 56 -3.69 1.90 -8.02
C ALA A 56 -3.60 3.37 -7.52
N PRO A 57 -4.30 4.33 -8.14
CA PRO A 57 -4.11 5.77 -7.88
C PRO A 57 -4.18 6.17 -6.40
N GLN A 58 -5.02 5.49 -5.61
CA GLN A 58 -5.19 5.76 -4.17
C GLN A 58 -3.98 5.39 -3.30
N TYR A 59 -3.00 4.66 -3.83
CA TYR A 59 -1.76 4.29 -3.12
C TYR A 59 -0.52 5.01 -3.70
N LEU A 60 -0.71 5.93 -4.64
CA LEU A 60 0.38 6.73 -5.18
C LEU A 60 0.83 7.79 -4.17
N LEU A 61 2.14 7.97 -4.07
CA LEU A 61 2.72 9.12 -3.38
C LEU A 61 2.59 10.36 -4.26
N TRP A 62 1.92 11.38 -3.74
CA TRP A 62 1.79 12.68 -4.37
C TRP A 62 2.73 13.68 -3.73
N GLN A 63 3.26 14.59 -4.55
CA GLN A 63 3.93 15.79 -4.09
C GLN A 63 3.05 16.99 -4.44
N VAL A 64 2.65 17.75 -3.43
CA VAL A 64 1.73 18.89 -3.55
C VAL A 64 2.49 20.16 -3.25
N GLU A 65 2.63 21.02 -4.24
CA GLU A 65 3.21 22.35 -4.09
C GLU A 65 2.10 23.37 -3.80
N LEU A 66 2.20 24.06 -2.67
CA LEU A 66 1.29 25.11 -2.25
C LEU A 66 1.68 26.44 -2.90
N LYS A 67 0.71 27.36 -2.97
CA LYS A 67 0.90 28.66 -3.66
C LYS A 67 1.90 29.59 -2.96
N ASP A 68 2.19 29.34 -1.69
CA ASP A 68 3.20 30.04 -0.91
C ASP A 68 4.61 29.42 -1.06
N GLY A 69 4.73 28.34 -1.85
CA GLY A 69 5.98 27.64 -2.13
C GLY A 69 6.32 26.52 -1.14
N GLU A 70 5.47 26.25 -0.16
CA GLU A 70 5.59 25.05 0.68
C GLU A 70 5.24 23.78 -0.12
N ALA A 71 5.84 22.64 0.24
CA ALA A 71 5.57 21.37 -0.42
C ALA A 71 5.25 20.29 0.60
N GLU A 72 4.15 19.59 0.36
CA GLU A 72 3.72 18.43 1.14
C GLU A 72 3.83 17.16 0.29
N ALA A 73 4.08 16.02 0.94
CA ALA A 73 4.13 14.73 0.25
C ALA A 73 3.39 13.66 1.03
N GLY A 74 2.57 12.87 0.33
CA GLY A 74 1.79 11.81 0.93
C GLY A 74 0.75 11.23 -0.03
N MET A 75 -0.08 10.32 0.47
CA MET A 75 -1.20 9.79 -0.32
C MET A 75 -2.41 10.70 -0.20
N ILE A 76 -3.19 10.85 -1.27
CA ILE A 76 -4.45 11.60 -1.23
C ILE A 76 -5.52 10.71 -0.59
N GLY A 77 -5.97 11.10 0.60
CA GLY A 77 -7.03 10.44 1.33
C GLY A 77 -8.43 10.85 0.91
N GLU A 78 -8.64 12.15 0.75
CA GLU A 78 -9.90 12.74 0.34
C GLU A 78 -9.62 13.97 -0.54
N GLU A 79 -10.39 14.11 -1.61
CA GLU A 79 -10.36 15.28 -2.49
C GLU A 79 -11.78 15.85 -2.61
N THR A 80 -11.93 17.13 -2.30
CA THR A 80 -13.19 17.87 -2.42
C THR A 80 -12.94 19.17 -3.18
N GLY A 81 -14.02 19.85 -3.59
CA GLY A 81 -13.89 21.19 -4.18
C GLY A 81 -13.27 22.23 -3.24
N ALA A 82 -13.15 21.94 -1.93
CA ALA A 82 -12.57 22.83 -0.94
C ALA A 82 -11.10 22.50 -0.60
N GLY A 83 -10.59 21.32 -0.96
CA GLY A 83 -9.20 20.94 -0.65
C GLY A 83 -8.90 19.44 -0.71
N LEU A 84 -7.66 19.12 -0.36
CA LEU A 84 -7.09 17.76 -0.32
C LEU A 84 -6.68 17.40 1.12
N THR A 85 -6.92 16.15 1.52
CA THR A 85 -6.35 15.55 2.73
C THR A 85 -5.18 14.64 2.34
N ILE A 86 -4.00 14.88 2.92
CA ILE A 86 -2.76 14.13 2.64
C ILE A 86 -2.37 13.28 3.86
N PHE A 87 -1.95 12.03 3.63
CA PHE A 87 -1.52 11.05 4.66
C PHE A 87 -0.05 10.63 4.53
#